data_AF-A0A9X4LXB1-F1
#
_entry.id   AF-A0A9X4LXB1-F1
#
_cell.length_a   1.000
_cell.length_b   1.000
_cell.length_c   1.000
_cell.angle_alpha   90.00
_cell.angle_beta   90.00
_cell.angle_gamma   90.00
#
_symmetry.space_group_name_H-M   'P 1'
#
loop_
_entity.id
_entity.type
_entity.pdbx_description
1 polymer ?
#
loop_
_entity_poly.entity_id
_entity_poly.type
_entity_poly.pdbx_seq_one_letter_code
_entity_poly.pdbx_strand_id
1 'polypeptide(L)'
;MNQYVIGGDSPDTGAPVQKSALEALQSRLLDVMQTPTWPQRLSWSTVPLLILGLGVLFVGVTNVVLAFGVGDVGIFLVGAALTVSTLCAGSAYLSVGPFRRHSLAHRIRVVDAGERGIEIPASRAFARAAEVFIAVTAVYTVLGFVLWHTNRIALMPDRARSDATANIMGLVGVVLAGALIWIAAQGTLWIFLSPSGIAWVRCRLSRKSIDTVVKWDDVTRVWSDVFRVRTNLGVTDDPMIRIDADRSLRILPANLTAEPNALFVLVQHMAANPDDRCLLAEAEAATLLAPIPLRERWAIAREMGRAAGESGNRGRA
;
A
#
# COMPACT_ATOMS: atom_id res chain seq x y z
N MET A 1 15.23 -36.23 -37.46
CA MET A 1 15.22 -35.01 -36.62
C MET A 1 13.77 -34.82 -36.20
N ASN A 2 13.48 -35.18 -34.94
CA ASN A 2 12.13 -35.53 -34.48
C ASN A 2 11.25 -34.29 -34.27
N GLN A 3 10.07 -34.28 -34.89
CA GLN A 3 8.96 -33.41 -34.53
C GLN A 3 8.26 -34.00 -33.31
N TYR A 4 8.33 -33.31 -32.17
CA TYR A 4 7.48 -33.61 -31.01
C TYR A 4 6.10 -32.98 -31.25
N VAL A 5 5.12 -33.84 -31.52
CA VAL A 5 3.70 -33.52 -31.42
C VAL A 5 3.35 -33.54 -29.93
N ILE A 6 3.10 -32.37 -29.34
CA ILE A 6 2.53 -32.26 -27.99
C ILE A 6 1.02 -32.38 -28.16
N GLY A 7 0.49 -33.57 -27.93
CA GLY A 7 -0.92 -33.78 -27.65
C GLY A 7 -1.25 -33.19 -26.29
N GLY A 8 -1.93 -32.05 -26.29
CA GLY A 8 -2.53 -31.48 -25.09
C GLY A 8 -3.98 -31.97 -24.99
N ASP A 9 -4.20 -33.06 -24.27
CA ASP A 9 -5.52 -33.35 -23.71
C ASP A 9 -5.87 -32.21 -22.75
N SER A 10 -6.92 -31.46 -23.07
CA SER A 10 -7.50 -30.45 -22.18
C SER A 10 -8.33 -31.16 -21.09
N PRO A 11 -7.98 -31.06 -19.79
CA PRO A 11 -8.84 -31.56 -18.72
C PRO A 11 -9.81 -30.45 -18.30
N ASP A 12 -10.81 -30.14 -19.13
CA ASP A 12 -11.83 -29.12 -18.81
C ASP A 12 -12.99 -29.64 -17.94
N THR A 13 -12.87 -30.84 -17.36
CA THR A 13 -13.94 -31.46 -16.55
C THR A 13 -13.85 -31.19 -15.04
N GLY A 14 -12.84 -30.45 -14.55
CA GLY A 14 -12.66 -30.14 -13.12
C GLY A 14 -13.17 -28.77 -12.63
N ALA A 15 -13.48 -27.85 -13.55
CA ALA A 15 -13.79 -26.45 -13.22
C ALA A 15 -15.04 -26.19 -12.35
N PRO A 16 -16.18 -26.91 -12.47
CA PRO A 16 -17.38 -26.54 -11.73
C PRO A 16 -17.33 -26.90 -10.23
N VAL A 17 -16.56 -27.93 -9.86
CA VAL A 17 -16.43 -28.38 -8.47
C VAL A 17 -15.50 -27.46 -7.68
N GLN A 18 -14.40 -27.03 -8.28
CA GLN A 18 -13.45 -26.12 -7.64
C GLN A 18 -14.05 -24.73 -7.40
N LYS A 19 -14.79 -24.19 -8.38
CA LYS A 19 -15.47 -22.91 -8.23
C LYS A 19 -16.48 -22.90 -7.07
N SER A 20 -17.23 -23.99 -6.90
CA SER A 20 -18.20 -24.08 -5.79
C SER A 20 -17.51 -24.21 -4.43
N ALA A 21 -16.36 -24.89 -4.34
CA ALA A 21 -15.56 -24.94 -3.12
C ALA A 21 -14.96 -23.56 -2.76
N LEU A 22 -14.48 -22.82 -3.76
CA LEU A 22 -13.93 -21.48 -3.58
C LEU A 22 -15.01 -20.46 -3.19
N GLU A 23 -16.20 -20.53 -3.79
CA GLU A 23 -17.37 -19.72 -3.40
C GLU A 23 -17.82 -20.06 -1.96
N ALA A 24 -17.85 -21.35 -1.60
CA ALA A 24 -18.16 -21.78 -0.25
C ALA A 24 -17.12 -21.27 0.77
N LEU A 25 -15.83 -21.34 0.45
CA LEU A 25 -14.77 -20.77 1.29
C LEU A 25 -14.96 -19.26 1.43
N GLN A 26 -15.17 -18.54 0.32
CA GLN A 26 -15.39 -17.10 0.33
C GLN A 26 -16.59 -16.74 1.22
N SER A 27 -17.69 -17.49 1.15
CA SER A 27 -18.86 -17.29 2.01
C SER A 27 -18.53 -17.46 3.50
N ARG A 28 -17.73 -18.47 3.87
CA ARG A 28 -17.27 -18.69 5.26
C ARG A 28 -16.36 -17.57 5.74
N LEU A 29 -15.42 -17.13 4.89
CA LEU A 29 -14.53 -16.02 5.22
C LEU A 29 -15.32 -14.71 5.39
N LEU A 30 -16.33 -14.47 4.55
CA LEU A 30 -17.23 -13.32 4.68
C LEU A 30 -17.99 -13.32 6.00
N ASP A 31 -18.46 -14.49 6.46
CA ASP A 31 -19.15 -14.61 7.74
C ASP A 31 -18.23 -14.27 8.93
N VAL A 32 -17.01 -14.79 8.94
CA VAL A 32 -16.00 -14.45 9.97
C VAL A 32 -15.64 -12.97 9.93
N MET A 33 -15.53 -12.38 8.74
CA MET A 33 -15.20 -10.97 8.57
C MET A 33 -16.32 -10.01 9.02
N GLN A 34 -17.53 -10.48 9.34
CA GLN A 34 -18.60 -9.62 9.88
C GLN A 34 -18.24 -8.97 11.22
N THR A 35 -17.26 -9.52 11.94
CA THR A 35 -16.67 -8.90 13.13
C THR A 35 -15.24 -8.42 12.81
N PRO A 36 -15.07 -7.21 12.25
CA PRO A 36 -13.77 -6.72 11.84
C PRO A 36 -12.84 -6.60 13.05
N THR A 37 -11.72 -7.32 12.99
CA THR A 37 -10.75 -7.37 14.07
C THR A 37 -10.08 -6.02 14.30
N TRP A 38 -9.84 -5.27 13.21
CA TRP A 38 -9.41 -3.88 13.28
C TRP A 38 -10.47 -2.95 12.68
N PRO A 39 -11.18 -2.16 13.50
CA PRO A 39 -12.16 -1.20 12.99
C PRO A 39 -11.45 -0.07 12.24
N GLN A 40 -11.89 0.20 11.01
CA GLN A 40 -11.41 1.33 10.22
C GLN A 40 -12.00 2.63 10.77
N ARG A 41 -11.33 3.25 11.76
CA ARG A 41 -11.75 4.53 12.31
C ARG A 41 -11.16 5.66 11.51
N LEU A 42 -12.01 6.56 11.01
CA LEU A 42 -11.56 7.85 10.52
C LEU A 42 -11.08 8.65 11.72
N SER A 43 -9.76 8.81 11.87
CA SER A 43 -9.22 9.65 12.93
C SER A 43 -9.61 11.10 12.66
N TRP A 44 -10.09 11.82 13.68
CA TRP A 44 -10.34 13.26 13.55
C TRP A 44 -9.09 14.04 13.12
N SER A 45 -7.89 13.51 13.36
CA SER A 45 -6.63 14.08 12.85
C SER A 45 -6.48 14.04 11.33
N THR A 46 -7.26 13.21 10.61
CA THR A 46 -7.22 13.19 9.14
C THR A 46 -7.89 14.42 8.53
N VAL A 47 -8.86 15.03 9.21
CA VAL A 47 -9.60 16.20 8.72
C VAL A 47 -8.70 17.43 8.58
N PRO A 48 -7.94 17.87 9.59
CA PRO A 48 -7.05 19.03 9.44
C PRO A 48 -5.94 18.77 8.40
N LEU A 49 -5.46 17.53 8.27
CA LEU A 49 -4.49 17.16 7.23
C LEU A 49 -5.07 17.28 5.81
N LEU A 50 -6.33 16.88 5.61
CA LEU A 50 -7.04 17.06 4.34
C LEU A 50 -7.27 18.54 4.02
N ILE A 51 -7.69 19.33 5.02
CA ILE A 51 -7.87 20.79 4.86
C ILE A 51 -6.55 21.46 4.50
N LEU A 52 -5.46 21.11 5.20
CA LEU A 52 -4.12 21.63 4.90
C LEU A 52 -3.69 21.25 3.48
N GLY A 53 -3.87 19.98 3.09
CA GLY A 53 -3.58 19.51 1.74
C GLY A 53 -4.36 20.26 0.67
N LEU A 54 -5.66 20.48 0.87
CA LEU A 54 -6.48 21.29 -0.04
C LEU A 54 -6.00 22.74 -0.13
N GLY A 55 -5.57 23.33 0.99
CA GLY A 55 -4.99 24.67 1.01
C GLY A 55 -3.70 24.78 0.20
N VAL A 56 -2.77 23.82 0.38
CA VAL A 56 -1.52 23.78 -0.40
C VAL A 56 -1.80 23.55 -1.89
N LEU A 57 -2.76 22.68 -2.22
CA LEU A 57 -3.19 22.45 -3.60
C LEU A 57 -3.74 23.73 -4.23
N PHE A 58 -4.59 24.46 -3.50
CA PHE A 58 -5.14 25.74 -3.96
C PHE A 58 -4.03 26.74 -4.27
N VAL A 59 -3.08 26.93 -3.35
CA VAL A 59 -1.92 27.82 -3.56
C VAL A 59 -1.09 27.39 -4.78
N GLY A 60 -0.86 26.09 -4.95
CA GLY A 60 -0.16 25.54 -6.11
C GLY A 60 -0.86 25.89 -7.43
N VAL A 61 -2.17 25.68 -7.50
CA VAL A 61 -2.97 26.00 -8.69
C VAL A 61 -3.02 27.51 -8.96
N THR A 62 -3.20 28.33 -7.92
CA THR A 62 -3.21 29.79 -8.07
C THR A 62 -1.87 30.31 -8.61
N ASN A 63 -0.74 29.76 -8.14
CA ASN A 63 0.58 30.12 -8.66
C ASN A 63 0.73 29.74 -10.14
N VAL A 64 0.24 28.57 -10.56
CA VAL A 64 0.25 28.18 -11.99
C VAL A 64 -0.57 29.18 -12.83
N VAL A 65 -1.77 29.56 -12.37
CA VAL A 65 -2.63 30.52 -13.08
C VAL A 65 -1.99 31.92 -13.15
N LEU A 66 -1.43 32.41 -12.03
CA LEU A 66 -0.73 33.68 -11.97
C LEU A 66 0.49 33.71 -12.90
N ALA A 67 1.22 32.61 -12.99
CA ALA A 67 2.38 32.51 -13.87
C ALA A 67 2.02 32.69 -15.35
N PHE A 68 0.86 32.23 -15.80
CA PHE A 68 0.37 32.49 -17.16
C PHE A 68 0.04 33.97 -17.38
N GLY A 69 -0.44 34.68 -16.35
CA GLY A 69 -0.73 36.11 -16.44
C GLY A 69 0.53 36.99 -16.44
N VAL A 70 1.57 36.58 -15.69
CA VAL A 70 2.81 37.35 -15.52
C VAL A 70 3.91 36.92 -16.51
N GLY A 71 3.80 35.73 -17.11
CA GLY A 71 4.84 35.15 -17.96
C GLY A 71 6.08 34.66 -17.19
N ASP A 72 5.95 34.43 -15.87
CA ASP A 72 7.06 34.05 -15.00
C ASP A 72 7.16 32.52 -14.88
N VAL A 73 8.20 31.97 -15.51
CA VAL A 73 8.50 30.52 -15.51
C VAL A 73 8.83 30.01 -14.11
N GLY A 74 9.39 30.84 -13.22
CA GLY A 74 9.69 30.48 -11.85
C GLY A 74 8.44 30.22 -11.02
N ILE A 75 7.47 31.15 -11.09
CA ILE A 75 6.17 30.99 -10.41
C ILE A 75 5.44 29.76 -10.94
N PHE A 76 5.49 29.52 -12.26
CA PHE A 76 4.89 28.34 -12.88
C PHE A 76 5.47 27.04 -12.31
N LEU A 77 6.80 26.91 -12.28
CA LEU A 77 7.47 25.70 -11.83
C LEU A 77 7.22 25.42 -10.35
N VAL A 78 7.22 26.45 -9.49
CA VAL A 78 6.90 26.31 -8.07
C VAL A 78 5.44 25.88 -7.88
N GLY A 79 4.50 26.51 -8.59
CA GLY A 79 3.08 26.15 -8.54
C GLY A 79 2.83 24.71 -9.02
N ALA A 80 3.44 24.31 -10.13
CA ALA A 80 3.35 22.96 -10.66
C ALA A 80 3.94 21.93 -9.70
N ALA A 81 5.10 22.22 -9.12
CA ALA A 81 5.75 21.35 -8.15
C ALA A 81 4.88 21.14 -6.90
N LEU A 82 4.34 22.21 -6.31
CA LEU A 82 3.43 22.14 -5.16
C LEU A 82 2.17 21.33 -5.48
N THR A 83 1.59 21.55 -6.66
CA THR A 83 0.37 20.86 -7.09
C THR A 83 0.62 19.36 -7.23
N VAL A 84 1.65 18.95 -7.97
CA VAL A 84 2.01 17.53 -8.17
C VAL A 84 2.35 16.88 -6.84
N SER A 85 3.16 17.55 -6.01
CA SER A 85 3.55 17.09 -4.68
C SER A 85 2.36 16.80 -3.79
N THR A 86 1.38 17.73 -3.77
CA THR A 86 0.19 17.62 -2.93
C THR A 86 -0.75 16.53 -3.42
N LEU A 87 -0.92 16.37 -4.74
CA LEU A 87 -1.70 15.27 -5.31
C LEU A 87 -1.06 13.91 -5.02
N CYS A 88 0.27 13.81 -5.15
CA CYS A 88 1.00 12.59 -4.82
C CYS A 88 0.91 12.26 -3.32
N ALA A 89 1.19 13.23 -2.45
CA ALA A 89 1.09 13.06 -1.00
C ALA A 89 -0.34 12.70 -0.57
N GLY A 90 -1.34 13.38 -1.13
CA GLY A 90 -2.76 13.11 -0.87
C GLY A 90 -3.17 11.70 -1.31
N SER A 91 -2.78 11.28 -2.52
CA SER A 91 -3.08 9.93 -3.02
C SER A 91 -2.39 8.83 -2.20
N ALA A 92 -1.14 9.05 -1.78
CA ALA A 92 -0.45 8.16 -0.86
C ALA A 92 -1.12 8.10 0.51
N TYR A 93 -1.47 9.25 1.08
CA TYR A 93 -2.14 9.34 2.36
C TYR A 93 -3.49 8.60 2.33
N LEU A 94 -4.29 8.79 1.28
CA LEU A 94 -5.54 8.07 1.09
C LEU A 94 -5.33 6.56 0.93
N SER A 95 -4.23 6.14 0.29
CA SER A 95 -3.94 4.72 0.07
C SER A 95 -3.44 3.97 1.32
N VAL A 96 -2.85 4.68 2.29
CA VAL A 96 -2.32 4.11 3.55
C VAL A 96 -3.30 4.32 4.71
N GLY A 97 -4.06 5.43 4.66
CA GLY A 97 -5.00 5.87 5.67
C GLY A 97 -6.25 4.98 5.81
N PRO A 98 -7.24 5.43 6.59
CA PRO A 98 -8.40 4.62 6.97
C PRO A 98 -9.32 4.25 5.80
N PHE A 99 -9.22 4.96 4.66
CA PHE A 99 -9.94 4.65 3.42
C PHE A 99 -9.17 3.61 2.58
N ARG A 100 -8.95 2.42 3.13
CA ARG A 100 -8.27 1.36 2.37
C ARG A 100 -9.16 0.82 1.26
N ARG A 101 -8.53 0.49 0.13
CA ARG A 101 -9.15 0.10 -1.15
C ARG A 101 -10.28 -0.91 -0.96
N HIS A 102 -11.41 -0.62 -1.60
CA HIS A 102 -12.65 -1.42 -1.55
C HIS A 102 -12.71 -2.52 -2.62
N SER A 103 -11.64 -2.69 -3.38
CA SER A 103 -11.53 -3.69 -4.43
C SER A 103 -10.24 -4.46 -4.26
N LEU A 104 -10.24 -5.70 -4.76
CA LEU A 104 -9.04 -6.51 -4.87
C LEU A 104 -7.95 -5.67 -5.55
N ALA A 105 -6.81 -5.52 -4.89
CA ALA A 105 -5.72 -4.77 -5.49
C ALA A 105 -5.27 -5.51 -6.76
N HIS A 106 -5.30 -4.84 -7.91
CA HIS A 106 -4.91 -5.39 -9.21
C HIS A 106 -3.48 -5.99 -9.26
N ARG A 107 -2.67 -5.72 -8.23
CA ARG A 107 -1.31 -6.24 -8.08
C ARG A 107 -1.23 -7.56 -7.33
N ILE A 108 -2.29 -7.96 -6.65
CA ILE A 108 -2.41 -9.31 -6.08
C ILE A 108 -2.66 -10.23 -7.26
N ARG A 109 -1.79 -11.21 -7.44
CA ARG A 109 -1.83 -12.13 -8.59
C ARG A 109 -1.50 -13.53 -8.11
N VAL A 110 -2.04 -14.52 -8.80
CA VAL A 110 -1.62 -15.90 -8.64
C VAL A 110 -0.37 -16.09 -9.49
N VAL A 111 0.71 -16.56 -8.86
CA VAL A 111 2.01 -16.77 -9.51
C VAL A 111 2.47 -18.18 -9.27
N ASP A 112 3.09 -18.76 -10.30
CA ASP A 112 3.78 -20.05 -10.22
C ASP A 112 5.28 -19.77 -10.02
N ALA A 113 5.73 -19.87 -8.77
CA ALA A 113 7.12 -19.62 -8.36
C ALA A 113 7.74 -20.91 -7.80
N GLY A 114 7.48 -22.04 -8.49
CA GLY A 114 7.84 -23.40 -8.06
C GLY A 114 6.68 -24.13 -7.39
N GLU A 115 5.84 -23.38 -6.68
CA GLU A 115 4.50 -23.79 -6.26
C GLU A 115 3.53 -22.67 -6.66
N ARG A 116 2.29 -23.02 -7.00
CA ARG A 116 1.25 -22.05 -7.35
C ARG A 116 0.67 -21.45 -6.07
N GLY A 117 0.59 -20.13 -6.02
CA GLY A 117 0.12 -19.41 -4.83
C GLY A 117 -0.19 -17.95 -5.10
N ILE A 118 -0.60 -17.24 -4.05
CA ILE A 118 -1.00 -15.83 -4.10
C ILE A 118 0.20 -14.95 -3.73
N GLU A 119 0.61 -14.07 -4.66
CA GLU A 119 1.64 -13.07 -4.42
C GLU A 119 0.99 -11.75 -3.99
N ILE A 120 1.31 -11.29 -2.77
CA ILE A 120 0.84 -10.04 -2.16
C ILE A 120 2.01 -9.06 -2.10
N PRO A 121 2.07 -8.05 -2.97
CA PRO A 121 3.15 -7.09 -2.96
C PRO A 121 3.01 -6.09 -1.81
N ALA A 122 4.14 -5.57 -1.34
CA ALA A 122 4.15 -4.44 -0.43
C ALA A 122 3.54 -3.18 -1.10
N SER A 123 2.75 -2.44 -0.33
CA SER A 123 2.29 -1.11 -0.72
C SER A 123 3.46 -0.14 -0.71
N ARG A 124 3.92 0.24 -1.90
CA ARG A 124 4.89 1.34 -2.10
C ARG A 124 4.20 2.67 -2.36
N ALA A 125 2.92 2.83 -2.05
CA ALA A 125 2.19 4.04 -2.42
C ALA A 125 2.79 5.29 -1.75
N PHE A 126 3.09 5.21 -0.45
CA PHE A 126 3.80 6.29 0.27
C PHE A 126 5.21 6.50 -0.26
N ALA A 127 5.99 5.43 -0.43
CA ALA A 127 7.34 5.51 -0.98
C ALA A 127 7.34 6.14 -2.38
N ARG A 128 6.38 5.80 -3.25
CA ARG A 128 6.24 6.37 -4.59
C ARG A 128 5.85 7.84 -4.58
N ALA A 129 4.96 8.27 -3.67
CA ALA A 129 4.65 9.68 -3.53
C ALA A 129 5.86 10.48 -3.04
N ALA A 130 6.63 9.92 -2.10
CA ALA A 130 7.89 10.51 -1.66
C ALA A 130 8.93 10.53 -2.79
N GLU A 131 9.06 9.45 -3.57
CA GLU A 131 9.93 9.39 -4.77
C GLU A 131 9.56 10.48 -5.78
N VAL A 132 8.26 10.66 -6.09
CA VAL A 132 7.82 11.72 -7.02
C VAL A 132 8.11 13.11 -6.44
N PHE A 133 7.84 13.33 -5.15
CA PHE A 133 8.13 14.59 -4.48
C PHE A 133 9.62 14.95 -4.58
N ILE A 134 10.48 14.03 -4.16
CA ILE A 134 11.93 14.20 -4.18
C ILE A 134 12.42 14.41 -5.62
N ALA A 135 11.87 13.68 -6.61
CA ALA A 135 12.22 13.85 -8.01
C ALA A 135 11.87 15.24 -8.55
N VAL A 136 10.66 15.73 -8.27
CA VAL A 136 10.24 17.06 -8.68
C VAL A 136 11.10 18.14 -8.03
N THR A 137 11.38 18.02 -6.72
CA THR A 137 12.26 18.96 -6.01
C THR A 137 13.70 18.91 -6.54
N ALA A 138 14.24 17.72 -6.82
CA ALA A 138 15.57 17.55 -7.39
C ALA A 138 15.67 18.22 -8.76
N VAL A 139 14.69 18.00 -9.64
CA VAL A 139 14.65 18.62 -10.97
C VAL A 139 14.58 20.14 -10.86
N TYR A 140 13.71 20.66 -9.99
CA TYR A 140 13.57 22.11 -9.78
C TYR A 140 14.88 22.75 -9.32
N THR A 141 15.53 22.14 -8.33
CA THR A 141 16.77 22.68 -7.75
C THR A 141 17.96 22.59 -8.70
N VAL A 142 18.10 21.49 -9.45
CA VAL A 142 19.12 21.35 -10.51
C VAL A 142 18.86 22.33 -11.65
N LEU A 143 17.60 22.49 -12.09
CA LEU A 143 17.26 23.42 -13.17
C LEU A 143 17.52 24.87 -12.76
N GLY A 144 17.22 25.24 -11.50
CA GLY A 144 17.56 26.53 -10.92
C GLY A 144 19.06 26.83 -10.97
N PHE A 145 19.89 25.84 -10.61
CA PHE A 145 21.34 25.94 -10.68
C PHE A 145 21.84 26.10 -12.13
N VAL A 146 21.37 25.27 -13.06
CA VAL A 146 21.81 25.31 -14.47
C VAL A 146 21.42 26.64 -15.13
N LEU A 147 20.19 27.12 -14.90
CA LEU A 147 19.72 28.37 -15.49
C LEU A 147 20.44 29.61 -14.95
N TRP A 148 20.86 29.57 -13.67
CA TRP A 148 21.74 30.59 -13.09
C TRP A 148 23.07 30.66 -13.85
N HIS A 149 23.80 29.55 -13.94
CA HIS A 149 25.13 29.53 -14.57
C HIS A 149 25.12 29.73 -16.09
N THR A 150 23.98 29.52 -16.74
CA THR A 150 23.85 29.75 -18.19
C THR A 150 23.31 31.14 -18.53
N ASN A 151 23.01 31.99 -17.54
CA ASN A 151 22.47 33.35 -17.72
C ASN A 151 21.18 33.42 -18.57
N ARG A 152 20.42 32.31 -18.67
CA ARG A 152 19.31 32.23 -19.62
C ARG A 152 17.98 32.74 -19.05
N ILE A 153 17.66 32.42 -17.79
CA ILE A 153 16.39 32.79 -17.12
C ILE A 153 16.62 32.78 -15.60
N ALA A 154 16.07 33.74 -14.86
CA ALA A 154 16.10 33.71 -13.40
C ALA A 154 14.88 32.95 -12.85
N LEU A 155 15.11 31.73 -12.35
CA LEU A 155 14.12 31.00 -11.54
C LEU A 155 14.10 31.44 -10.07
N MET A 156 15.07 32.26 -9.66
CA MET A 156 15.19 32.75 -8.29
C MET A 156 14.54 34.14 -8.16
N PRO A 157 13.82 34.41 -7.06
CA PRO A 157 13.39 35.76 -6.73
C PRO A 157 14.58 36.70 -6.70
N ASP A 158 14.40 37.97 -7.10
CA ASP A 158 15.50 38.95 -7.16
C ASP A 158 16.27 39.12 -5.84
N ARG A 159 15.62 38.89 -4.70
CA ARG A 159 16.23 38.95 -3.37
C ARG A 159 17.12 37.75 -3.02
N ALA A 160 16.98 36.65 -3.76
CA ALA A 160 17.73 35.41 -3.56
C ALA A 160 18.81 35.18 -4.64
N ARG A 161 18.98 36.11 -5.59
CA ARG A 161 20.03 36.09 -6.62
C ARG A 161 21.41 36.25 -6.00
N SER A 162 22.03 35.14 -5.64
CA SER A 162 23.44 35.09 -5.25
C SER A 162 24.06 33.77 -5.73
N ASP A 163 25.36 33.78 -6.01
CA ASP A 163 26.11 32.57 -6.38
C ASP A 163 26.02 31.51 -5.27
N ALA A 164 25.97 31.94 -4.01
CA ALA A 164 25.80 31.06 -2.87
C ALA A 164 24.45 30.32 -2.92
N THR A 165 23.34 31.03 -3.21
CA THR A 165 22.01 30.41 -3.32
C THR A 165 21.97 29.40 -4.46
N ALA A 166 22.54 29.74 -5.61
CA ALA A 166 22.60 28.84 -6.77
C ALA A 166 23.36 27.56 -6.45
N ASN A 167 24.56 27.67 -5.89
CA ASN A 167 25.37 26.52 -5.50
C ASN A 167 24.66 25.63 -4.46
N ILE A 168 23.95 26.22 -3.49
CA ILE A 168 23.14 25.49 -2.51
C ILE A 168 22.01 24.72 -3.20
N MET A 169 21.29 25.34 -4.14
CA MET A 169 20.25 24.64 -4.91
C MET A 169 20.83 23.48 -5.71
N GLY A 170 21.97 23.66 -6.38
CA GLY A 170 22.66 22.58 -7.09
C GLY A 170 23.03 21.42 -6.18
N LEU A 171 23.62 21.71 -5.01
CA LEU A 171 23.98 20.70 -4.02
C LEU A 171 22.75 19.93 -3.49
N VAL A 172 21.68 20.64 -3.13
CA VAL A 172 20.42 20.03 -2.69
C VAL A 172 19.88 19.11 -3.77
N GLY A 173 19.90 19.54 -5.04
CA GLY A 173 19.45 18.73 -6.17
C GLY A 173 20.23 17.43 -6.32
N VAL A 174 21.56 17.48 -6.22
CA VAL A 174 22.43 16.28 -6.28
C VAL A 174 22.16 15.34 -5.11
N VAL A 175 22.01 15.86 -3.89
CA VAL A 175 21.72 15.05 -2.70
C VAL A 175 20.36 14.36 -2.84
N LEU A 176 19.33 15.08 -3.29
CA LEU A 176 17.99 14.52 -3.52
C LEU A 176 18.01 13.45 -4.63
N ALA A 177 18.77 13.67 -5.71
CA ALA A 177 18.96 12.67 -6.75
C ALA A 177 19.66 11.39 -6.22
N GLY A 178 20.67 11.54 -5.38
CA GLY A 178 21.31 10.42 -4.69
C GLY A 178 20.35 9.66 -3.78
N ALA A 179 19.50 10.37 -3.03
CA ALA A 179 18.46 9.77 -2.20
C ALA A 179 17.43 8.98 -3.03
N LEU A 180 17.04 9.48 -4.21
CA LEU A 180 16.15 8.74 -5.13
C LEU A 180 16.77 7.43 -5.59
N ILE A 181 18.04 7.47 -6.02
CA ILE A 181 18.75 6.26 -6.45
C ILE A 181 18.81 5.25 -5.31
N TRP A 182 19.09 5.71 -4.09
CA TRP A 182 19.09 4.85 -2.91
C TRP A 182 17.73 4.22 -2.63
N ILE A 183 16.64 5.00 -2.64
CA ILE A 183 15.27 4.52 -2.41
C ILE A 183 14.83 3.56 -3.52
N ALA A 184 15.15 3.87 -4.78
CA ALA A 184 14.87 3.01 -5.91
C ALA A 184 15.65 1.68 -5.82
N ALA A 185 16.86 1.71 -5.25
CA ALA A 185 17.67 0.52 -4.99
C ALA A 185 17.20 -0.32 -3.79
N GLN A 186 16.34 0.22 -2.91
CA GLN A 186 15.68 -0.56 -1.87
C GLN A 186 14.70 -1.54 -2.54
N GLY A 187 14.90 -2.83 -2.25
CA GLY A 187 14.10 -3.90 -2.82
C GLY A 187 12.63 -3.80 -2.42
N THR A 188 11.76 -4.41 -3.23
CA THR A 188 10.34 -4.55 -2.87
C THR A 188 10.16 -5.86 -2.09
N LEU A 189 9.46 -5.81 -0.96
CA LEU A 189 9.06 -6.98 -0.20
C LEU A 189 7.70 -7.50 -0.70
N TRP A 190 7.57 -8.81 -0.80
CA TRP A 190 6.37 -9.51 -1.23
C TRP A 190 6.11 -10.64 -0.23
N ILE A 191 4.84 -10.93 0.01
CA ILE A 191 4.42 -12.11 0.75
C ILE A 191 3.80 -13.06 -0.26
N PHE A 192 4.25 -14.30 -0.24
CA PHE A 192 3.73 -15.36 -1.07
C PHE A 192 3.01 -16.37 -0.17
N LEU A 193 1.71 -16.57 -0.43
CA LEU A 193 0.89 -17.57 0.25
C LEU A 193 0.74 -18.76 -0.69
N SER A 194 1.26 -19.92 -0.30
CA SER A 194 1.13 -21.16 -1.07
C SER A 194 0.54 -22.28 -0.21
N PRO A 195 0.09 -23.39 -0.80
CA PRO A 195 -0.38 -24.53 -0.02
C PRO A 195 0.64 -25.08 0.97
N SER A 196 1.95 -24.96 0.68
CA SER A 196 3.02 -25.38 1.60
C SER A 196 3.32 -24.40 2.73
N GLY A 197 3.08 -23.09 2.55
CA GLY A 197 3.40 -22.12 3.60
C GLY A 197 3.28 -20.65 3.22
N ILE A 198 3.89 -19.83 4.07
CA ILE A 198 4.04 -18.38 3.89
C ILE A 198 5.51 -18.08 3.63
N ALA A 199 5.80 -17.44 2.50
CA ALA A 199 7.15 -17.04 2.12
C ALA A 199 7.29 -15.53 1.97
N TRP A 200 8.41 -14.98 2.47
CA TRP A 200 8.82 -13.61 2.17
C TRP A 200 9.77 -13.60 1.00
N VAL A 201 9.41 -12.86 -0.04
CA VAL A 201 10.24 -12.70 -1.23
C VAL A 201 10.68 -11.24 -1.30
N ARG A 202 12.00 -11.03 -1.31
CA ARG A 202 12.60 -9.71 -1.50
C ARG A 202 13.10 -9.61 -2.93
N CYS A 203 12.65 -8.60 -3.66
CA CYS A 203 13.11 -8.34 -5.01
C CYS A 203 13.99 -7.08 -5.01
N ARG A 204 15.29 -7.23 -5.27
CA ARG A 204 16.24 -6.11 -5.41
C ARG A 204 16.77 -6.07 -6.83
N LEU A 205 16.56 -4.96 -7.55
CA LEU A 205 17.11 -4.72 -8.90
C LEU A 205 16.92 -5.93 -9.84
N SER A 206 15.72 -6.52 -9.84
CA SER A 206 15.34 -7.73 -10.62
C SER A 206 15.74 -9.09 -10.04
N ARG A 207 16.57 -9.17 -8.99
CA ARG A 207 16.85 -10.45 -8.32
C ARG A 207 15.83 -10.72 -7.21
N LYS A 208 15.10 -11.83 -7.31
CA LYS A 208 14.22 -12.35 -6.25
C LYS A 208 15.05 -13.23 -5.30
N SER A 209 15.06 -12.91 -4.01
CA SER A 209 15.55 -13.77 -2.93
C SER A 209 14.37 -14.19 -2.06
N ILE A 210 14.29 -15.49 -1.74
CA ILE A 210 13.36 -15.99 -0.73
C ILE A 210 14.07 -15.84 0.61
N ASP A 211 13.57 -14.96 1.48
CA ASP A 211 14.22 -14.62 2.74
C ASP A 211 13.85 -15.63 3.84
N THR A 212 12.59 -16.06 3.90
CA THR A 212 12.08 -16.95 4.94
C THR A 212 10.83 -17.65 4.41
N VAL A 213 10.73 -18.96 4.65
CA VAL A 213 9.53 -19.77 4.39
C VAL A 213 9.10 -20.36 5.72
N VAL A 214 7.85 -20.17 6.09
CA VAL A 214 7.25 -20.82 7.26
C VAL A 214 6.15 -21.72 6.76
N LYS A 215 6.28 -23.02 7.07
CA LYS A 215 5.29 -24.01 6.68
C LYS A 215 4.06 -23.86 7.54
N TRP A 216 2.90 -24.17 6.99
CA TRP A 216 1.65 -24.11 7.75
C TRP A 216 1.62 -25.07 8.94
N ASP A 217 2.30 -26.22 8.84
CA ASP A 217 2.37 -27.21 9.91
C ASP A 217 3.19 -26.72 11.11
N ASP A 218 4.10 -25.76 10.89
CA ASP A 218 4.88 -25.13 11.95
C ASP A 218 4.09 -24.00 12.65
N VAL A 219 2.92 -23.61 12.11
CA VAL A 219 2.11 -22.53 12.67
C VAL A 219 1.25 -23.08 13.81
N THR A 220 1.58 -22.70 15.04
CA THR A 220 0.81 -23.11 16.23
C THR A 220 -0.38 -22.21 16.46
N ARG A 221 -0.22 -20.90 16.22
CA ARG A 221 -1.28 -19.92 16.49
C ARG A 221 -1.14 -18.68 15.62
N VAL A 222 -2.29 -18.18 15.16
CA VAL A 222 -2.41 -16.89 14.49
C VAL A 222 -3.28 -15.99 15.37
N TRP A 223 -2.81 -14.79 15.68
CA TRP A 223 -3.63 -13.80 16.39
C TRP A 223 -3.43 -12.39 15.85
N SER A 224 -4.45 -11.58 16.04
CA SER A 224 -4.44 -10.16 15.74
C SER A 224 -3.77 -9.39 16.87
N ASP A 225 -2.94 -8.43 16.49
CA ASP A 225 -2.29 -7.50 17.40
C ASP A 225 -2.26 -6.10 16.79
N VAL A 226 -1.80 -5.14 17.57
CA VAL A 226 -1.65 -3.75 17.14
C VAL A 226 -0.21 -3.32 17.38
N PHE A 227 0.46 -2.90 16.32
CA PHE A 227 1.76 -2.26 16.40
C PHE A 227 1.57 -0.78 16.69
N ARG A 228 1.85 -0.36 17.93
CA ARG A 228 1.75 1.05 18.33
C ARG A 228 3.02 1.80 18.00
N VAL A 229 2.93 2.74 17.06
CA VAL A 229 4.00 3.68 16.77
C VAL A 229 3.71 4.98 17.50
N ARG A 230 4.52 5.29 18.52
CA ARG A 230 4.47 6.60 19.17
C ARG A 230 5.33 7.58 18.38
N THR A 231 4.69 8.59 17.81
CA THR A 231 5.35 9.74 17.20
C THR A 231 5.09 10.98 18.05
N ASN A 232 5.88 12.04 17.83
CA ASN A 232 5.62 13.35 18.45
C ASN A 232 4.27 13.95 18.03
N LEU A 233 3.66 13.43 16.95
CA LEU A 233 2.37 13.84 16.41
C LEU A 233 1.20 13.00 16.95
N GLY A 234 1.47 11.96 17.73
CA GLY A 234 0.46 11.08 18.30
C GLY A 234 0.85 9.61 18.32
N VAL A 235 -0.05 8.79 18.86
CA VAL A 235 0.07 7.32 18.84
C VAL A 235 -0.74 6.80 17.65
N THR A 236 -0.08 6.10 16.74
CA THR A 236 -0.72 5.39 15.63
C THR A 236 -0.76 3.91 15.95
N ASP A 237 -1.96 3.34 15.88
CA ASP A 237 -2.22 1.92 16.12
C ASP A 237 -2.35 1.21 14.78
N ASP A 238 -1.25 0.59 14.32
CA ASP A 238 -1.22 -0.12 13.04
C ASP A 238 -1.61 -1.60 13.22
N PRO A 239 -2.45 -2.17 12.34
CA PRO A 239 -2.82 -3.58 12.41
C PRO A 239 -1.58 -4.47 12.21
N MET A 240 -1.45 -5.52 13.00
CA MET A 240 -0.36 -6.49 12.91
C MET A 240 -0.88 -7.91 13.10
N ILE A 241 -0.52 -8.82 12.20
CA ILE A 241 -0.79 -10.25 12.35
C ILE A 241 0.46 -10.89 12.96
N ARG A 242 0.30 -11.54 14.11
CA ARG A 242 1.35 -12.37 14.70
C ARG A 242 1.08 -13.83 14.36
N ILE A 243 2.11 -14.49 13.87
CA ILE A 243 2.10 -15.92 13.58
C ILE A 243 3.16 -16.54 14.46
N ASP A 244 2.71 -17.39 15.37
CA ASP A 244 3.58 -18.15 16.24
C ASP A 244 3.99 -19.44 15.54
N ALA A 245 5.28 -19.56 15.33
CA ALA A 245 5.97 -20.67 14.70
C ALA A 245 7.36 -20.75 15.35
N ASP A 246 8.24 -21.65 14.89
CA ASP A 246 9.63 -21.77 15.37
C ASP A 246 10.38 -20.42 15.41
N ARG A 247 9.96 -19.47 14.57
CA ARG A 247 10.25 -18.04 14.72
C ARG A 247 8.94 -17.25 14.75
N SER A 248 8.73 -16.44 15.79
CA SER A 248 7.59 -15.53 15.84
C SER A 248 7.64 -14.58 14.64
N LEU A 249 6.67 -14.68 13.75
CA LEU A 249 6.56 -13.85 12.56
C LEU A 249 5.57 -12.72 12.78
N ARG A 250 5.88 -11.58 12.18
CA ARG A 250 5.05 -10.38 12.24
C ARG A 250 4.78 -9.91 10.83
N ILE A 251 3.51 -9.96 10.44
CA ILE A 251 3.04 -9.35 9.21
C ILE A 251 2.43 -8.01 9.59
N LEU A 252 2.84 -6.95 8.88
CA LEU A 252 2.25 -5.62 8.99
C LEU A 252 1.37 -5.39 7.75
N PRO A 253 0.06 -5.71 7.80
CA PRO A 253 -0.85 -5.45 6.68
C PRO A 253 -0.86 -4.00 6.19
N ALA A 254 -0.47 -3.03 7.02
CA ALA A 254 -0.25 -1.65 6.60
C ALA A 254 0.75 -1.49 5.45
N ASN A 255 1.72 -2.39 5.38
CA ASN A 255 2.75 -2.37 4.35
C ASN A 255 2.40 -3.22 3.13
N LEU A 256 1.21 -3.83 3.07
CA LEU A 256 0.78 -4.72 1.99
C LEU A 256 -0.36 -4.10 1.19
N THR A 257 -0.55 -4.56 -0.05
CA THR A 257 -1.69 -4.12 -0.86
C THR A 257 -3.01 -4.82 -0.51
N ALA A 258 -2.97 -5.90 0.27
CA ALA A 258 -4.15 -6.62 0.73
C ALA A 258 -4.88 -5.90 1.87
N GLU A 259 -6.19 -6.14 1.99
CA GLU A 259 -6.96 -5.61 3.11
C GLU A 259 -6.61 -6.37 4.40
N PRO A 260 -6.39 -5.69 5.55
CA PRO A 260 -5.87 -6.34 6.76
C PRO A 260 -6.75 -7.44 7.35
N ASN A 261 -8.06 -7.22 7.41
CA ASN A 261 -9.00 -8.19 7.97
C ASN A 261 -9.15 -9.39 7.01
N ALA A 262 -9.23 -9.15 5.71
CA ALA A 262 -9.26 -10.23 4.70
C ALA A 262 -8.00 -11.09 4.76
N LEU A 263 -6.82 -10.45 4.85
CA LEU A 263 -5.55 -11.17 4.99
C LEU A 263 -5.50 -11.96 6.31
N PHE A 264 -5.92 -11.36 7.42
CA PHE A 264 -5.93 -12.04 8.72
C PHE A 264 -6.86 -13.24 8.73
N VAL A 265 -8.10 -13.09 8.27
CA VAL A 265 -9.10 -14.16 8.23
C VAL A 265 -8.64 -15.29 7.31
N LEU A 266 -8.06 -14.97 6.15
CA LEU A 266 -7.50 -15.99 5.27
C LEU A 266 -6.35 -16.76 5.94
N VAL A 267 -5.36 -16.05 6.51
CA VAL A 267 -4.21 -16.69 7.16
C VAL A 267 -4.64 -17.53 8.37
N GLN A 268 -5.59 -17.04 9.16
CA GLN A 268 -6.15 -17.77 10.29
C GLN A 268 -6.88 -19.03 9.84
N HIS A 269 -7.69 -18.94 8.77
CA HIS A 269 -8.42 -20.07 8.21
C HIS A 269 -7.50 -21.14 7.66
N MET A 270 -6.45 -20.77 6.91
CA MET A 270 -5.47 -21.70 6.34
C MET A 270 -4.60 -22.39 7.39
N ALA A 271 -4.34 -21.71 8.51
CA ALA A 271 -3.69 -22.32 9.66
C ALA A 271 -4.60 -23.36 10.33
N ALA A 272 -5.90 -23.06 10.47
CA ALA A 272 -6.87 -23.92 11.15
C ALA A 272 -7.38 -25.10 10.31
N ASN A 273 -7.43 -24.98 8.98
CA ASN A 273 -8.03 -25.97 8.07
C ASN A 273 -7.00 -26.41 7.02
N PRO A 274 -6.24 -27.50 7.27
CA PRO A 274 -5.23 -28.00 6.35
C PRO A 274 -5.77 -28.38 4.97
N ASP A 275 -6.98 -28.93 4.92
CA ASP A 275 -7.61 -29.41 3.67
C ASP A 275 -7.89 -28.27 2.68
N ASP A 276 -8.18 -27.07 3.19
CA ASP A 276 -8.50 -25.90 2.38
C ASP A 276 -7.24 -25.19 1.83
N ARG A 277 -6.04 -25.59 2.25
CA ARG A 277 -4.78 -24.96 1.80
C ARG A 277 -4.54 -25.14 0.30
N CYS A 278 -5.06 -26.22 -0.29
CA CYS A 278 -4.97 -26.46 -1.74
C CYS A 278 -5.67 -25.36 -2.56
N LEU A 279 -6.68 -24.69 -1.99
CA LEU A 279 -7.41 -23.61 -2.64
C LEU A 279 -6.54 -22.37 -2.91
N LEU A 280 -5.39 -22.22 -2.22
CA LEU A 280 -4.41 -21.16 -2.48
C LEU A 280 -3.71 -21.31 -3.84
N ALA A 281 -3.68 -22.52 -4.39
CA ALA A 281 -3.09 -22.80 -5.71
C ALA A 281 -4.09 -22.58 -6.87
N GLU A 282 -5.36 -22.31 -6.58
CA GLU A 282 -6.37 -22.13 -7.63
C GLU A 282 -6.15 -20.84 -8.45
N ALA A 283 -6.64 -20.84 -9.69
CA ALA A 283 -6.53 -19.69 -10.59
C ALA A 283 -7.20 -18.42 -10.04
N GLU A 284 -8.30 -18.62 -9.30
CA GLU A 284 -9.09 -17.55 -8.70
C GLU A 284 -8.72 -17.28 -7.23
N ALA A 285 -7.69 -17.93 -6.67
CA ALA A 285 -7.33 -17.81 -5.26
C ALA A 285 -7.12 -16.35 -4.78
N ALA A 286 -6.73 -15.45 -5.67
CA ALA A 286 -6.64 -14.02 -5.37
C ALA A 286 -7.97 -13.39 -4.90
N THR A 287 -9.12 -13.91 -5.32
CA THR A 287 -10.45 -13.41 -4.91
C THR A 287 -10.72 -13.68 -3.42
N LEU A 288 -10.02 -14.64 -2.80
CA LEU A 288 -10.09 -14.90 -1.35
C LEU A 288 -9.62 -13.71 -0.51
N LEU A 289 -8.80 -12.82 -1.10
CA LEU A 289 -8.35 -11.57 -0.48
C LEU A 289 -9.25 -10.38 -0.84
N ALA A 290 -10.39 -10.61 -1.48
CA ALA A 290 -11.34 -9.56 -1.79
C ALA A 290 -11.93 -8.97 -0.49
N PRO A 291 -11.88 -7.65 -0.29
CA PRO A 291 -12.48 -7.02 0.86
C PRO A 291 -14.02 -7.15 0.84
N ILE A 292 -14.66 -7.27 2.02
CA ILE A 292 -16.12 -7.17 2.15
C ILE A 292 -16.64 -5.91 1.43
N PRO A 293 -17.72 -5.99 0.63
CA PRO A 293 -18.32 -4.82 0.00
C PRO A 293 -18.76 -3.75 1.01
N LEU A 294 -18.72 -2.49 0.58
CA LEU A 294 -19.01 -1.33 1.44
C LEU A 294 -20.38 -1.36 2.11
N ARG A 295 -21.40 -1.87 1.42
CA ARG A 295 -22.78 -1.92 1.93
C ARG A 295 -22.88 -2.78 3.18
N GLU A 296 -22.21 -3.93 3.17
CA GLU A 296 -22.17 -4.86 4.30
C GLU A 296 -21.36 -4.26 5.46
N ARG A 297 -20.21 -3.65 5.17
CA ARG A 297 -19.43 -2.92 6.19
C ARG A 297 -20.25 -1.83 6.90
N TRP A 298 -21.08 -1.10 6.15
CA TRP A 298 -21.97 -0.07 6.71
C TRP A 298 -23.18 -0.63 7.46
N ALA A 299 -23.67 -1.82 7.09
CA ALA A 299 -24.69 -2.51 7.86
C ALA A 299 -24.12 -2.92 9.23
N ILE A 300 -22.97 -3.60 9.22
CA ILE A 300 -22.22 -4.03 10.41
C ILE A 300 -21.88 -2.84 11.32
N ALA A 301 -21.35 -1.75 10.75
CA ALA A 301 -21.00 -0.55 11.54
C ALA A 301 -22.24 0.11 12.20
N ARG A 302 -23.40 0.09 11.53
CA ARG A 302 -24.66 0.59 12.11
C ARG A 302 -25.16 -0.31 13.23
N GLU A 303 -25.06 -1.62 13.09
CA GLU A 303 -25.45 -2.58 14.12
C GLU A 303 -24.55 -2.48 15.36
N MET A 304 -23.23 -2.39 15.18
CA MET A 304 -22.29 -2.16 16.28
C MET A 304 -22.54 -0.82 16.98
N GLY A 305 -22.85 0.23 16.23
CA GLY A 305 -23.21 1.54 16.79
C GLY A 305 -24.46 1.48 17.66
N ARG A 306 -25.48 0.70 17.26
CA ARG A 306 -26.71 0.49 18.04
C ARG A 306 -26.45 -0.32 19.32
N ALA A 307 -25.68 -1.42 19.22
CA ALA A 307 -25.32 -2.24 20.38
C ALA A 307 -24.47 -1.47 21.42
N ALA A 308 -23.57 -0.60 20.96
CA ALA A 308 -22.80 0.29 21.84
C ALA A 308 -23.67 1.39 22.49
N GLY A 309 -24.71 1.87 21.80
CA GLY A 309 -25.66 2.84 22.34
C GLY A 309 -26.58 2.24 23.43
N GLU A 310 -27.04 1.01 23.24
CA GLU A 310 -27.90 0.31 24.22
C GLU A 310 -27.15 -0.09 25.49
N SER A 311 -25.88 -0.48 25.38
CA SER A 311 -25.01 -0.75 26.53
C SER A 311 -24.61 0.51 27.30
N GLY A 312 -24.43 1.64 26.61
CA GLY A 312 -24.17 2.95 27.25
C GLY A 312 -25.37 3.51 28.03
N ASN A 313 -26.61 3.19 27.63
CA ASN A 313 -27.82 3.70 28.28
C ASN A 313 -28.27 2.86 29.50
N ARG A 314 -27.83 1.60 29.61
CA ARG A 314 -28.07 0.75 30.80
C ARG A 314 -27.11 1.02 31.97
N GLY A 315 -26.00 1.73 31.75
CA GLY A 315 -25.05 2.11 32.80
C GLY A 315 -25.33 3.46 33.47
N ARG A 316 -26.45 4.11 33.18
CA ARG A 316 -26.83 5.44 33.68
C ARG A 316 -28.21 5.51 34.34
N ALA A 317 -28.86 4.37 34.56
CA ALA A 317 -30.10 4.26 35.32
C ALA A 317 -29.81 3.85 36.77
#